data_AF-A0A2G3LJ04-F1
#
_entry.id   AF-A0A2G3LJ04-F1
#
_cell.length_a   1.000
_cell.length_b   1.000
_cell.length_c   1.000
_cell.angle_alpha   90.00
_cell.angle_beta   90.00
_cell.angle_gamma   90.00
#
_symmetry.space_group_name_H-M   'P 1'
#
loop_
_entity.id
_entity.type
_entity.pdbx_description
1 polymer ?
#
loop_
_entity_poly.entity_id
_entity_poly.type
_entity_poly.pdbx_seq_one_letter_code
_entity_poly.pdbx_strand_id
1 'polypeptide(L)'
;MKSLLIPRTLILGALLAGAALTAQAQAQQLGRLFLSPQQRAQLDAQRYGPPPPDPVMAAPPPPPPPAPPVELNGVVQRSSGRSTVWLNQEAQNEPHNRLARDKPGTLTLRLSNGQVLLLKPGQRYDPASGTVTEAQETPP
;
A
#
# COMPACT_ATOMS: atom_id res chain seq x y z
N MET A 1 59.30 -59.72 24.02
CA MET A 1 58.19 -58.81 23.61
C MET A 1 58.83 -57.48 23.20
N LYS A 2 58.79 -57.12 21.91
CA LYS A 2 59.44 -55.90 21.39
C LYS A 2 58.64 -54.68 21.90
N SER A 3 59.22 -53.93 22.84
CA SER A 3 58.71 -52.60 23.18
C SER A 3 59.12 -51.66 22.05
N LEU A 4 58.14 -51.23 21.26
CA LEU A 4 58.32 -50.31 20.15
C LEU A 4 58.59 -48.91 20.73
N LEU A 5 59.85 -48.60 21.04
CA LEU A 5 60.25 -47.22 21.32
C LEU A 5 60.16 -46.43 20.02
N ILE A 6 59.06 -45.71 19.83
CA ILE A 6 58.93 -44.69 18.79
C ILE A 6 59.99 -43.63 19.12
N PRO A 7 60.99 -43.39 18.26
CA PRO A 7 62.01 -42.40 18.54
C PRO A 7 61.33 -41.02 18.57
N ARG A 8 61.63 -40.22 19.60
CA ARG A 8 61.08 -38.85 19.79
C ARG A 8 61.22 -37.98 18.54
N THR A 9 62.20 -38.25 17.68
CA THR A 9 62.41 -37.61 16.38
C THR A 9 61.33 -37.94 15.35
N LEU A 10 60.75 -39.15 15.36
CA LEU A 10 59.59 -39.50 14.52
C LEU A 10 58.32 -38.77 14.98
N ILE A 11 58.14 -38.59 16.30
CA ILE A 11 57.02 -37.84 16.86
C ILE A 11 57.16 -36.35 16.54
N LEU A 12 58.37 -35.78 16.65
CA LEU A 12 58.64 -34.38 16.33
C LEU A 12 58.50 -34.11 14.83
N GLY A 13 58.96 -35.03 13.97
CA GLY A 13 58.80 -34.96 12.52
C GLY A 13 57.35 -35.08 12.08
N ALA A 14 56.56 -35.96 12.70
CA ALA A 14 55.13 -36.07 12.46
C ALA A 14 54.36 -34.82 12.96
N LEU A 15 54.79 -34.21 14.07
CA LEU A 15 54.24 -32.93 14.55
C LEU A 15 54.54 -31.77 13.59
N LEU A 16 55.78 -31.67 13.08
CA LEU A 16 56.16 -30.63 12.12
C LEU A 16 55.48 -30.82 10.76
N ALA A 17 55.35 -32.06 10.28
CA ALA A 17 54.64 -32.36 9.03
C ALA A 17 53.13 -32.11 9.14
N GLY A 18 52.52 -32.38 10.31
CA GLY A 18 51.13 -32.05 10.59
C GLY A 18 50.86 -30.55 10.64
N ALA A 19 51.82 -29.75 11.11
CA ALA A 19 51.72 -28.28 11.13
C ALA A 19 51.86 -27.64 9.73
N ALA A 20 52.54 -28.29 8.79
CA ALA A 20 52.66 -27.79 7.42
C ALA A 20 51.37 -27.96 6.60
N LEU A 21 50.59 -29.02 6.85
CA LEU A 21 49.33 -29.27 6.15
C LEU A 21 48.18 -28.34 6.57
N THR A 22 48.22 -27.78 7.78
CA THR A 22 47.21 -26.81 8.25
C THR A 22 47.44 -25.39 7.73
N ALA A 23 48.62 -25.09 7.16
CA ALA A 23 48.94 -23.78 6.60
C ALA A 23 48.34 -23.52 5.21
N GLN A 24 47.87 -24.56 4.50
CA GLN A 24 47.28 -24.42 3.16
C GLN A 24 45.74 -24.41 3.17
N ALA A 25 45.12 -24.68 4.31
CA ALA A 25 43.69 -24.53 4.47
C ALA A 25 43.41 -23.10 4.91
N GLN A 26 42.84 -22.33 3.98
CA GLN A 26 42.26 -21.02 4.22
C GLN A 26 43.23 -19.84 4.13
N ALA A 27 43.71 -19.57 2.90
CA ALA A 27 43.52 -18.22 2.37
C ALA A 27 42.00 -17.97 2.22
N GLN A 28 41.25 -18.03 3.32
CA GLN A 28 40.04 -17.23 3.45
C GLN A 28 40.52 -15.84 3.04
N GLN A 29 39.86 -15.26 2.05
CA GLN A 29 39.90 -13.82 1.80
C GLN A 29 39.40 -13.11 3.06
N LEU A 30 40.16 -13.19 4.14
CA LEU A 30 40.04 -12.44 5.37
C LEU A 30 40.28 -11.00 4.93
N GLY A 31 39.18 -10.30 4.69
CA GLY A 31 39.19 -8.87 4.42
C GLY A 31 39.56 -8.46 3.00
N ARG A 32 39.04 -9.13 1.95
CA ARG A 32 38.80 -8.35 0.72
C ARG A 32 37.52 -7.51 0.94
N LEU A 33 37.68 -6.44 1.72
CA LEU A 33 36.72 -5.32 1.83
C LEU A 33 36.59 -4.53 0.52
N PHE A 34 37.39 -4.91 -0.47
CA PHE A 34 37.38 -4.33 -1.81
C PHE A 34 36.53 -5.22 -2.72
N LEU A 35 35.48 -4.62 -3.25
CA LEU A 35 34.74 -5.10 -4.41
C LEU A 35 35.70 -5.71 -5.44
N SER A 36 35.28 -6.78 -6.13
CA SER A 36 36.05 -7.27 -7.28
C SER A 36 36.31 -6.13 -8.29
N PRO A 37 37.37 -6.18 -9.10
CA PRO A 37 37.62 -5.16 -10.14
C PRO A 37 36.38 -4.88 -10.99
N GLN A 38 35.61 -5.92 -11.30
CA GLN A 38 34.34 -5.83 -12.03
C GLN A 38 33.25 -5.11 -11.22
N GLN A 39 33.07 -5.45 -9.93
CA GLN A 39 32.10 -4.79 -9.06
C GLN A 39 32.45 -3.30 -8.84
N ARG A 40 33.74 -2.97 -8.76
CA ARG A 40 34.19 -1.58 -8.69
C ARG A 40 33.86 -0.83 -9.97
N ALA A 41 34.14 -1.40 -11.14
CA ALA A 41 33.79 -0.78 -12.42
C ALA A 41 32.28 -0.53 -12.55
N GLN A 42 31.44 -1.44 -12.03
CA GLN A 42 29.98 -1.25 -12.00
C GLN A 42 29.55 -0.09 -11.10
N LEU A 43 30.11 0.02 -9.88
CA LEU A 43 29.81 1.16 -9.00
C LEU A 43 30.37 2.47 -9.54
N ASP A 44 31.56 2.45 -10.15
CA ASP A 44 32.14 3.64 -10.76
C ASP A 44 31.30 4.09 -11.97
N ALA A 45 30.73 3.16 -12.75
CA ALA A 45 29.76 3.49 -13.79
C ALA A 45 28.43 4.03 -13.23
N GLN A 46 28.00 3.61 -12.05
CA GLN A 46 26.82 4.20 -11.39
C GLN A 46 27.11 5.58 -10.78
N ARG A 47 28.34 5.83 -10.31
CA ARG A 47 28.75 7.09 -9.67
C ARG A 47 29.13 8.18 -10.67
N TYR A 48 29.80 7.80 -11.76
CA TYR A 48 30.35 8.72 -12.76
C TYR A 48 29.70 8.56 -14.13
N GLY A 49 28.79 7.59 -14.29
CA GLY A 49 28.04 7.42 -15.52
C GLY A 49 27.11 8.61 -15.78
N PRO A 50 26.65 8.74 -17.04
CA PRO A 50 25.65 9.73 -17.38
C PRO A 50 24.43 9.57 -16.47
N PRO A 51 23.80 10.68 -16.04
CA PRO A 51 22.59 10.60 -15.25
C PRO A 51 21.58 9.71 -15.96
N PRO A 52 20.83 8.87 -15.22
CA PRO A 52 19.77 8.08 -15.82
C PRO A 52 18.89 9.02 -16.65
N PRO A 53 18.44 8.60 -17.85
CA PRO A 53 17.53 9.41 -18.65
C PRO A 53 16.37 9.82 -17.74
N ASP A 54 15.99 11.09 -17.84
CA ASP A 54 14.86 11.60 -17.07
C ASP A 54 13.72 10.59 -17.21
N PRO A 55 13.13 10.13 -16.09
CA PRO A 55 11.99 9.23 -16.18
C PRO A 55 10.99 9.93 -17.07
N VAL A 56 10.70 9.31 -18.23
CA VAL A 56 9.64 9.77 -19.12
C VAL A 56 8.43 9.93 -18.23
N MET A 57 8.02 11.19 -18.05
CA MET A 57 6.95 11.51 -17.12
C MET A 57 5.74 10.79 -17.65
N ALA A 58 5.38 9.68 -17.00
CA ALA A 58 4.21 8.91 -17.38
C ALA A 58 3.04 9.89 -17.36
N ALA A 59 2.24 9.88 -18.44
CA ALA A 59 1.07 10.72 -18.49
C ALA A 59 0.27 10.55 -17.20
N PRO A 60 -0.28 11.65 -16.62
CA PRO A 60 -1.07 11.55 -15.40
C PRO A 60 -2.11 10.45 -15.55
N PRO A 61 -2.35 9.63 -14.52
CA PRO A 61 -3.41 8.65 -14.58
C PRO A 61 -4.72 9.36 -14.93
N PRO A 62 -5.59 8.73 -15.74
CA PRO A 62 -6.88 9.32 -16.06
C PRO A 62 -7.63 9.65 -14.76
N PRO A 63 -8.43 10.73 -14.73
CA PRO A 63 -9.21 11.07 -13.56
C PRO A 63 -10.10 9.89 -13.15
N PRO A 64 -10.36 9.70 -11.85
CA PRO A 64 -11.25 8.64 -11.38
C PRO A 64 -12.65 8.83 -11.99
N PRO A 65 -13.36 7.72 -12.24
CA PRO A 65 -14.73 7.79 -12.75
C PRO A 65 -15.64 8.57 -11.77
N PRO A 66 -16.70 9.24 -12.27
CA PRO A 66 -17.69 9.89 -11.41
C PRO A 66 -18.28 8.91 -10.40
N ALA A 67 -18.63 9.41 -9.21
CA ALA A 67 -19.34 8.63 -8.21
C ALA A 67 -20.69 8.11 -8.76
N PRO A 68 -21.26 7.04 -8.20
CA PRO A 68 -22.61 6.63 -8.57
C PRO A 68 -23.65 7.70 -8.15
N PRO A 69 -24.76 7.83 -8.91
CA PRO A 69 -25.89 8.68 -8.51
C PRO A 69 -26.47 8.30 -7.15
N VAL A 70 -27.03 9.29 -6.45
CA VAL A 70 -27.61 9.11 -5.12
C VAL A 70 -29.06 9.57 -5.13
N GLU A 71 -29.98 8.68 -4.81
CA GLU A 71 -31.41 8.95 -4.71
C GLU A 71 -31.86 8.84 -3.25
N LEU A 72 -32.64 9.82 -2.79
CA LEU A 72 -33.28 9.76 -1.50
C LEU A 72 -34.68 9.16 -1.63
N ASN A 73 -34.78 7.87 -1.35
CA ASN A 73 -36.06 7.16 -1.43
C ASN A 73 -37.00 7.55 -0.29
N GLY A 74 -36.47 7.81 0.91
CA GLY A 74 -37.32 8.13 2.05
C GLY A 74 -36.57 8.41 3.34
N VAL A 75 -37.31 8.96 4.30
CA VAL A 75 -36.82 9.29 5.64
C VAL A 75 -37.88 8.87 6.66
N VAL A 76 -37.47 8.15 7.70
CA VAL A 76 -38.29 7.86 8.87
C VAL A 76 -37.65 8.53 10.08
N GLN A 77 -38.40 9.43 10.72
CA GLN A 77 -38.03 10.03 12.00
C GLN A 77 -38.86 9.40 13.12
N ARG A 78 -38.17 8.88 14.14
CA ARG A 78 -38.80 8.34 15.35
C ARG A 78 -38.98 9.46 16.37
N SER A 79 -40.01 9.36 17.20
CA SER A 79 -40.25 10.30 18.32
C SER A 79 -39.07 10.43 19.29
N SER A 80 -38.21 9.40 19.36
CA SER A 80 -36.95 9.42 20.12
C SER A 80 -35.86 10.33 19.52
N GLY A 81 -36.14 11.03 18.42
CA GLY A 81 -35.16 11.88 17.70
C GLY A 81 -34.15 11.10 16.84
N ARG A 82 -34.34 9.79 16.65
CA ARG A 82 -33.50 8.98 15.76
C ARG A 82 -34.11 8.92 14.37
N SER A 83 -33.27 8.98 13.34
CA SER A 83 -33.69 8.86 11.94
C SER A 83 -33.04 7.69 11.22
N THR A 84 -33.80 7.12 10.30
CA THR A 84 -33.32 6.18 9.27
C THR A 84 -33.62 6.79 7.91
N VAL A 85 -32.63 6.77 7.03
CA VAL A 85 -32.68 7.35 5.69
C VAL A 85 -32.47 6.22 4.68
N TRP A 86 -33.31 6.15 3.65
CA TRP A 86 -33.13 5.21 2.56
C TRP A 86 -32.48 5.93 1.39
N LEU A 87 -31.23 5.57 1.11
CA LEU A 87 -30.49 6.06 -0.04
C LEU A 87 -30.26 4.91 -1.00
N ASN A 88 -30.63 5.07 -2.27
CA ASN A 88 -30.48 4.01 -3.27
C ASN A 88 -31.02 2.65 -2.80
N GLN A 89 -32.19 2.66 -2.14
CA GLN A 89 -32.86 1.49 -1.52
C GLN A 89 -32.14 0.88 -0.29
N GLU A 90 -31.02 1.45 0.15
CA GLU A 90 -30.30 1.01 1.35
C GLU A 90 -30.63 1.87 2.58
N ALA A 91 -30.96 1.21 3.68
CA ALA A 91 -31.24 1.88 4.95
C ALA A 91 -29.94 2.29 5.66
N GLN A 92 -29.77 3.58 5.88
CA GLN A 92 -28.66 4.15 6.63
C GLN A 92 -29.14 4.81 7.93
N ASN A 93 -28.48 4.48 9.03
CA ASN A 93 -28.74 5.05 10.35
C ASN A 93 -27.66 6.09 10.70
N GLU A 94 -28.01 7.03 11.58
CA GLU A 94 -27.05 7.95 12.21
C GLU A 94 -25.81 7.18 12.74
N PRO A 95 -24.58 7.72 12.58
CA PRO A 95 -24.23 9.10 12.24
C PRO A 95 -23.94 9.36 10.75
N HIS A 96 -24.10 8.36 9.88
CA HIS A 96 -23.63 8.43 8.49
C HIS A 96 -24.31 9.53 7.67
N ASN A 97 -25.58 9.79 7.96
CA ASN A 97 -26.37 10.83 7.29
C ASN A 97 -27.27 11.53 8.31
N ARG A 98 -27.22 12.85 8.32
CA ARG A 98 -27.96 13.70 9.26
C ARG A 98 -29.05 14.48 8.54
N LEU A 99 -30.24 14.51 9.12
CA LEU A 99 -31.33 15.35 8.63
C LEU A 99 -31.02 16.83 8.90
N ALA A 100 -31.44 17.71 7.98
CA ALA A 100 -31.36 19.15 8.17
C ALA A 100 -32.18 19.53 9.41
N ARG A 101 -31.55 20.19 10.38
CA ARG A 101 -32.19 20.59 11.64
C ARG A 101 -33.25 21.68 11.42
N ASP A 102 -33.02 22.51 10.41
CA ASP A 102 -33.82 23.66 10.02
C ASP A 102 -34.98 23.30 9.08
N LYS A 103 -34.95 22.15 8.41
CA LYS A 103 -35.99 21.70 7.48
C LYS A 103 -36.36 20.24 7.70
N PRO A 104 -37.50 19.94 8.34
CA PRO A 104 -37.91 18.58 8.63
C PRO A 104 -38.07 17.77 7.33
N GLY A 105 -37.60 16.53 7.35
CA GLY A 105 -37.68 15.61 6.21
C GLY A 105 -36.65 15.84 5.11
N THR A 106 -35.76 16.83 5.25
CA THR A 106 -34.71 17.09 4.27
C THR A 106 -33.39 16.47 4.73
N LEU A 107 -32.70 15.76 3.84
CA LEU A 107 -31.40 15.15 4.12
C LEU A 107 -30.26 16.11 3.78
N THR A 108 -29.32 16.27 4.71
CA THR A 108 -28.03 16.90 4.43
C THR A 108 -27.00 15.79 4.18
N LEU A 109 -26.69 15.54 2.91
CA LEU A 109 -25.71 14.54 2.49
C LEU A 109 -24.35 15.20 2.29
N ARG A 110 -23.33 14.73 3.00
CA ARG A 110 -21.95 15.15 2.76
C ARG A 110 -21.29 14.13 1.83
N LEU A 111 -20.98 14.56 0.63
CA LEU A 111 -20.34 13.76 -0.40
C LEU A 111 -18.85 13.60 -0.12
N SER A 112 -18.22 12.57 -0.69
CA SER A 112 -16.78 12.28 -0.55
C SER A 112 -15.88 13.40 -1.09
N ASN A 113 -16.40 14.22 -2.02
CA ASN A 113 -15.73 15.41 -2.54
C ASN A 113 -15.81 16.62 -1.59
N GLY A 114 -16.42 16.48 -0.41
CA GLY A 114 -16.59 17.53 0.58
C GLY A 114 -17.80 18.45 0.36
N GLN A 115 -18.52 18.31 -0.76
CA GLN A 115 -19.76 19.05 -1.00
C GLN A 115 -20.87 18.60 -0.05
N VAL A 116 -21.67 19.56 0.40
CA VAL A 116 -22.84 19.31 1.22
C VAL A 116 -24.07 19.56 0.35
N LEU A 117 -24.84 18.50 0.12
CA LEU A 117 -26.04 18.53 -0.70
C LEU A 117 -27.29 18.39 0.15
N LEU A 118 -28.30 19.16 -0.20
CA LEU A 118 -29.61 19.10 0.43
C LEU A 118 -30.56 18.35 -0.49
N LEU A 119 -31.04 17.18 -0.06
CA LEU A 119 -31.95 16.32 -0.83
C LEU A 119 -33.29 16.18 -0.13
N LYS A 120 -34.38 16.29 -0.90
CA LYS A 120 -35.72 15.92 -0.45
C LYS A 120 -36.04 14.47 -0.82
N PRO A 121 -36.94 13.80 -0.09
CA PRO A 121 -37.48 12.51 -0.52
C PRO A 121 -38.06 12.61 -1.92
N GLY A 122 -37.73 11.65 -2.78
CA GLY A 122 -38.07 11.68 -4.19
C GLY A 122 -37.04 12.39 -5.07
N GLN A 123 -35.98 12.99 -4.52
CA GLN A 123 -34.94 13.62 -5.34
C GLN A 123 -33.73 12.71 -5.55
N ARG A 124 -33.11 12.86 -6.73
CA ARG A 124 -31.89 12.18 -7.14
C ARG A 124 -30.81 13.19 -7.50
N TYR A 125 -29.61 12.95 -7.01
CA TYR A 125 -28.40 13.65 -7.37
C TYR A 125 -27.58 12.83 -8.36
N ASP A 126 -27.21 13.46 -9.47
CA ASP A 126 -26.25 12.91 -10.42
C ASP A 126 -24.91 13.66 -10.29
N PRO A 127 -23.84 13.02 -9.78
CA PRO A 127 -22.53 13.64 -9.63
C PRO A 127 -21.82 13.90 -10.97
N ALA A 128 -22.22 13.25 -12.07
CA ALA A 128 -21.61 13.49 -13.38
C ALA A 128 -22.05 14.84 -13.97
N SER A 129 -23.33 15.19 -13.79
CA SER A 129 -23.88 16.48 -14.22
C SER A 129 -23.91 17.54 -13.12
N GLY A 130 -23.77 17.13 -11.84
CA GLY A 130 -23.93 18.01 -10.68
C GLY A 130 -25.36 18.49 -10.47
N THR A 131 -26.34 17.79 -11.04
CA THR A 131 -27.75 18.20 -11.02
C THR A 131 -28.57 17.38 -10.02
N VAL A 132 -29.60 18.02 -9.47
CA VAL A 132 -30.64 17.36 -8.69
C VAL A 132 -31.90 17.30 -9.53
N THR A 133 -32.41 16.10 -9.77
CA THR A 133 -33.65 15.85 -10.51
C THR A 133 -34.68 15.16 -9.61
N GLU A 134 -35.95 15.22 -9.99
CA GLU A 134 -36.96 14.38 -9.37
C GLU A 134 -36.79 12.93 -9.86
N ALA A 135 -36.85 11.97 -8.95
CA ALA A 135 -36.89 10.55 -9.25
C ALA A 135 -38.24 10.28 -9.92
N GLN A 136 -38.22 9.98 -11.21
CA GLN A 136 -39.43 9.61 -11.91
C GLN A 136 -39.93 8.26 -11.38
N GLU A 137 -41.18 8.23 -10.96
CA GLU A 137 -41.90 6.98 -10.70
C GLU A 137 -42.05 6.28 -12.04
N THR A 138 -41.22 5.28 -12.33
CA THR A 138 -41.44 4.40 -13.47
C THR A 138 -42.76 3.67 -13.22
N PRO A 139 -43.82 3.88 -14.03
CA PRO A 139 -45.08 3.19 -13.83
C PRO A 139 -44.87 1.67 -13.96
N PRO A 140 -45.63 0.85 -13.21
CA PRO A 140 -45.54 -0.60 -13.27
C PRO A 140 -45.96 -1.18 -14.63
#